data_AF-A0A1Y4DZA3-F1
#
_entry.id   AF-A0A1Y4DZA3-F1
#
_cell.length_a   1.000
_cell.length_b   1.000
_cell.length_c   1.000
_cell.angle_alpha   90.00
_cell.angle_beta   90.00
_cell.angle_gamma   90.00
#
_symmetry.space_group_name_H-M   'P 1'
#
loop_
_entity.id
_entity.type
_entity.pdbx_description
1 polymer ?
#
loop_
_entity_poly.entity_id
_entity_poly.type
_entity_poly.pdbx_seq_one_letter_code
_entity_poly.pdbx_strand_id
1 'polypeptide(L)'
;MRITYSSKKLQQLCEDVRTMHRKRPDIEKKLRLRIKAIEAAETLGDLSKNDPLGRWHRLSGDREGQWAGKVSGNERIIIEPSCEGVKVLDVIEQLAVSEVNVRDITDYHD
;
A
#
# COMPACT_ATOMS: atom_id res chain seq x y z
N MET A 1 -1.22 7.78 -8.86
CA MET A 1 -1.74 8.19 -7.53
C MET A 1 -0.61 8.80 -6.72
N ARG A 2 -0.89 9.78 -5.85
CA ARG A 2 0.12 10.31 -4.91
C ARG A 2 0.31 9.37 -3.72
N ILE A 3 1.55 9.15 -3.32
CA ILE A 3 1.92 8.28 -2.19
C ILE A 3 2.52 9.12 -1.07
N THR A 4 2.03 8.93 0.14
CA THR A 4 2.64 9.40 1.38
C THR A 4 3.02 8.20 2.26
N TYR A 5 3.78 8.44 3.32
CA TYR A 5 4.27 7.37 4.20
C TYR A 5 4.06 7.75 5.66
N SER A 6 3.70 6.77 6.48
CA SER A 6 3.54 6.95 7.94
C SER A 6 4.82 7.37 8.65
N SER A 7 5.99 7.09 8.06
CA SER A 7 7.27 7.49 8.62
C SER A 7 8.34 7.68 7.54
N LYS A 8 9.35 8.51 7.84
CA LYS A 8 10.54 8.69 6.98
C LYS A 8 11.30 7.37 6.76
N LYS A 9 11.30 6.47 7.75
CA LYS A 9 11.94 5.15 7.63
C LYS A 9 11.25 4.28 6.58
N LEU A 10 9.92 4.30 6.56
CA LEU A 10 9.13 3.55 5.60
C LEU A 10 9.23 4.15 4.20
N GLN A 11 9.21 5.48 4.10
CA GLN A 11 9.50 6.17 2.85
C GLN A 11 10.86 5.76 2.27
N GLN A 12 11.93 5.84 3.06
CA GLN A 12 13.26 5.42 2.63
C GLN A 12 13.31 3.94 2.23
N LEU A 13 12.59 3.06 2.93
CA LEU A 13 12.51 1.65 2.58
C LEU A 13 11.85 1.43 1.21
N CYS A 14 10.82 2.22 0.88
CA CYS A 14 10.04 2.07 -0.34
C CYS A 14 10.66 2.80 -1.56
N GLU A 15 11.32 3.93 -1.35
CA GLU A 15 11.83 4.80 -2.43
C GLU A 15 13.32 4.59 -2.76
N ASP A 16 14.15 4.24 -1.76
CA ASP A 16 15.58 4.01 -1.98
C ASP A 16 15.86 2.52 -2.22
N VAL A 17 16.12 2.18 -3.49
CA VAL A 17 16.43 0.81 -3.94
C VAL A 17 17.63 0.22 -3.19
N ARG A 18 18.66 1.00 -2.85
CA ARG A 18 19.81 0.50 -2.08
C ARG A 18 19.41 0.12 -0.67
N THR A 19 18.60 0.97 -0.04
CA THR A 19 18.06 0.71 1.30
C THR A 19 17.11 -0.50 1.29
N MET A 20 16.24 -0.60 0.28
CA MET A 20 15.35 -1.75 0.10
C MET A 20 16.11 -3.05 -0.08
N HIS A 21 17.09 -3.08 -1.00
CA HIS A 21 17.93 -4.25 -1.24
C HIS A 21 18.68 -4.69 0.02
N ARG A 22 19.22 -3.73 0.79
CA ARG A 22 19.96 -4.04 2.02
C ARG A 22 19.06 -4.57 3.14
N LYS A 23 17.86 -3.99 3.30
CA LYS A 23 16.99 -4.28 4.46
C LYS A 23 15.98 -5.39 4.20
N ARG A 24 15.44 -5.45 2.99
CA ARG A 24 14.32 -6.31 2.59
C ARG A 24 14.55 -6.93 1.20
N PRO A 25 15.70 -7.61 0.95
CA PRO A 25 15.96 -8.25 -0.34
C PRO A 25 14.94 -9.35 -0.66
N ASP A 26 14.33 -9.93 0.37
CA ASP A 26 13.31 -10.98 0.31
C ASP A 26 12.02 -10.53 -0.39
N ILE A 27 11.66 -9.24 -0.29
CA ILE A 27 10.45 -8.68 -0.91
C ILE A 27 10.73 -7.58 -1.93
N GLU A 28 11.98 -7.17 -2.15
CA GLU A 28 12.36 -6.02 -2.99
C GLU A 28 11.61 -5.97 -4.32
N LYS A 29 11.65 -7.07 -5.09
CA LYS A 29 11.02 -7.15 -6.41
C LYS A 29 9.51 -6.87 -6.33
N LYS A 30 8.83 -7.48 -5.36
CA LYS A 30 7.37 -7.34 -5.22
C LYS A 30 7.02 -5.97 -4.64
N LEU A 31 7.77 -5.48 -3.66
CA LEU A 31 7.57 -4.16 -3.09
C LEU A 31 7.69 -3.06 -4.16
N ARG A 32 8.71 -3.11 -5.01
CA ARG A 32 8.86 -2.19 -6.16
C ARG A 32 7.69 -2.28 -7.14
N LEU A 33 7.17 -3.49 -7.40
CA LEU A 33 5.99 -3.65 -8.25
C LEU A 33 4.75 -3.01 -7.62
N ARG A 34 4.53 -3.16 -6.31
CA ARG A 34 3.38 -2.53 -5.60
C ARG A 34 3.47 -1.01 -5.61
N ILE A 35 4.64 -0.44 -5.29
CA ILE A 35 4.81 1.01 -5.31
C ILE A 35 4.53 1.57 -6.71
N LYS A 36 5.10 0.97 -7.76
CA LYS A 36 4.82 1.38 -9.15
C LYS A 36 3.36 1.22 -9.55
N ALA A 37 2.69 0.17 -9.09
CA ALA A 37 1.27 -0.02 -9.36
C ALA A 37 0.41 1.08 -8.73
N ILE A 38 0.74 1.51 -7.50
CA ILE A 38 0.08 2.64 -6.84
C ILE A 38 0.37 3.93 -7.59
N GLU A 39 1.63 4.20 -7.95
CA GLU A 39 1.99 5.39 -8.74
C GLU A 39 1.23 5.48 -10.05
N ALA A 40 1.06 4.35 -10.75
CA ALA A 40 0.38 4.26 -12.04
C ALA A 40 -1.17 4.25 -11.96
N ALA A 41 -1.75 3.91 -10.81
CA ALA A 41 -3.19 3.91 -10.63
C ALA A 41 -3.74 5.34 -10.55
N GLU A 42 -4.93 5.59 -11.12
CA GLU A 42 -5.61 6.87 -10.95
C GLU A 42 -6.36 6.90 -9.62
N THR A 43 -7.04 5.79 -9.31
CA THR A 43 -7.86 5.62 -8.13
C THR A 43 -7.53 4.31 -7.39
N LEU A 44 -7.96 4.20 -6.13
CA LEU A 44 -7.69 3.00 -5.32
C LEU A 44 -8.37 1.76 -5.91
N GLY A 45 -9.54 1.96 -6.54
CA GLY A 45 -10.26 0.90 -7.24
C GLY A 45 -9.53 0.33 -8.46
N ASP A 46 -8.55 1.05 -9.01
CA ASP A 46 -7.77 0.59 -10.15
C ASP A 46 -6.65 -0.39 -9.75
N LEU A 47 -6.25 -0.43 -8.48
CA LEU A 47 -5.15 -1.30 -8.03
C LEU A 47 -5.38 -2.77 -8.33
N SER A 48 -6.60 -3.27 -8.14
CA SER A 48 -6.92 -4.68 -8.42
C SER A 48 -6.86 -5.01 -9.91
N LYS A 49 -7.12 -4.03 -10.78
CA LYS A 49 -7.06 -4.19 -12.24
C LYS A 49 -5.62 -4.05 -12.76
N ASN A 50 -4.89 -3.06 -12.25
CA ASN A 50 -3.54 -2.70 -12.70
C ASN A 50 -2.47 -3.63 -12.09
N ASP A 51 -2.73 -4.17 -10.91
CA ASP A 51 -1.84 -5.10 -10.21
C ASP A 51 -2.61 -6.27 -9.58
N PRO A 52 -3.11 -7.21 -10.41
CA PRO A 52 -3.86 -8.37 -9.93
C PRO A 52 -3.00 -9.30 -9.05
N LEU A 53 -1.68 -9.32 -9.27
CA LEU A 53 -0.75 -10.10 -8.44
C LEU A 53 -0.57 -9.50 -7.03
N GLY A 54 -0.93 -8.23 -6.86
CA GLY A 54 -1.02 -7.57 -5.56
C GLY A 54 -2.10 -8.16 -4.67
N ARG A 55 -3.12 -8.85 -5.21
CA ARG A 55 -4.24 -9.41 -4.42
C ARG A 55 -4.78 -8.40 -3.40
N TRP A 56 -5.00 -7.18 -3.88
CA TRP A 56 -5.47 -6.05 -3.08
C TRP A 56 -6.82 -6.37 -2.47
N HIS A 57 -6.95 -6.21 -1.15
CA HIS A 57 -8.19 -6.44 -0.43
C HIS A 57 -8.32 -5.50 0.77
N ARG A 58 -9.56 -5.22 1.17
CA ARG A 58 -9.86 -4.41 2.36
C ARG A 58 -9.56 -5.19 3.63
N LEU A 59 -9.11 -4.46 4.63
CA LEU A 59 -9.02 -4.93 6.00
C LEU A 59 -10.32 -4.63 6.77
N SER A 60 -10.54 -5.36 7.86
CA SER A 60 -11.74 -5.26 8.70
C SER A 60 -11.35 -5.09 10.17
N GLY A 61 -12.34 -4.87 11.05
CA GLY A 61 -12.12 -4.64 12.48
C GLY A 61 -11.34 -3.34 12.72
N ASP A 62 -10.33 -3.39 13.58
CA ASP A 62 -9.53 -2.22 13.97
C ASP A 62 -8.74 -1.58 12.80
N ARG A 63 -8.65 -2.29 11.67
CA ARG A 63 -8.00 -1.83 10.43
C ARG A 63 -9.00 -1.47 9.33
N GLU A 64 -10.27 -1.27 9.67
CA GLU A 64 -11.29 -0.83 8.70
C GLU A 64 -10.88 0.48 8.02
N GLY A 65 -11.05 0.52 6.69
CA GLY A 65 -10.60 1.62 5.83
C GLY A 65 -9.19 1.46 5.28
N GLN A 66 -8.45 0.43 5.71
CA GLN A 66 -7.15 0.07 5.15
C GLN A 66 -7.25 -1.02 4.09
N TRP A 67 -6.22 -1.08 3.26
CA TRP A 67 -6.09 -2.03 2.16
C TRP A 67 -4.73 -2.73 2.24
N ALA A 68 -4.72 -4.02 1.92
CA ALA A 68 -3.53 -4.86 1.97
C ALA A 68 -3.16 -5.38 0.58
N GLY A 69 -1.89 -5.21 0.20
CA GLY A 69 -1.31 -5.76 -1.03
C GLY A 69 -0.22 -6.78 -0.72
N LYS A 70 -0.21 -7.91 -1.42
CA LYS A 70 0.74 -9.01 -1.23
C LYS A 70 2.16 -8.65 -1.66
N VAL A 71 3.12 -8.73 -0.74
CA VAL A 71 4.56 -8.57 -1.00
C VAL A 71 5.36 -9.85 -0.76
N SER A 72 4.87 -10.81 0.04
CA SER A 72 5.45 -12.15 0.18
C SER A 72 4.35 -13.20 0.36
N GLY A 73 4.69 -14.43 0.78
CA GLY A 73 3.67 -15.40 1.20
C GLY A 73 2.83 -14.84 2.36
N ASN A 74 3.53 -14.29 3.35
CA ASN A 74 2.93 -13.96 4.64
C ASN A 74 2.74 -12.46 4.81
N GLU A 75 3.56 -11.62 4.18
CA GLU A 75 3.52 -10.18 4.40
C GLU A 75 2.71 -9.40 3.38
N ARG A 76 2.22 -8.24 3.84
CA ARG A 76 1.43 -7.28 3.08
C ARG A 76 1.98 -5.88 3.24
N ILE A 77 1.97 -5.10 2.15
CA ILE A 77 2.01 -3.64 2.22
C ILE A 77 0.62 -3.15 2.59
N ILE A 78 0.53 -2.32 3.62
CA ILE A 78 -0.73 -1.74 4.09
C ILE A 78 -0.79 -0.29 3.63
N ILE A 79 -1.87 0.06 2.95
CA ILE A 79 -2.17 1.42 2.52
C ILE A 79 -3.53 1.86 3.02
N GLU A 80 -3.75 3.15 3.11
CA GLU A 80 -5.06 3.74 3.35
C GLU A 80 -5.25 4.99 2.50
N PRO A 81 -6.50 5.36 2.17
CA PRO A 81 -6.82 6.66 1.61
C PRO A 81 -6.24 7.81 2.44
N SER A 82 -5.56 8.75 1.79
CA SER A 82 -5.13 10.00 2.41
C SER A 82 -6.08 11.12 1.99
N CYS A 83 -6.91 11.58 2.91
CA CYS A 83 -7.63 12.84 2.78
C CYS A 83 -7.23 13.69 3.98
N GLU A 84 -6.69 14.90 3.74
CA GLU A 84 -6.21 15.79 4.80
C GLU A 84 -7.29 15.95 5.90
N GLY A 85 -7.11 15.25 7.03
CA GLY A 85 -8.00 15.31 8.19
C GLY A 85 -9.37 14.63 8.04
N VAL A 86 -9.69 13.98 6.91
CA VAL A 86 -11.00 13.34 6.69
C VAL A 86 -10.85 11.83 6.63
N LYS A 87 -11.53 11.13 7.56
CA LYS A 87 -11.64 9.68 7.50
C LYS A 87 -12.71 9.31 6.47
N VAL A 88 -12.30 8.70 5.36
CA VAL A 88 -13.24 8.20 4.34
C VAL A 88 -13.81 6.86 4.82
N LEU A 89 -15.08 6.85 5.21
CA LEU A 89 -15.74 5.66 5.75
C LEU A 89 -16.50 4.88 4.68
N ASP A 90 -16.99 5.56 3.64
CA ASP A 90 -17.75 4.91 2.57
C ASP A 90 -16.85 4.24 1.52
N VAL A 91 -17.26 3.05 1.07
CA VAL A 91 -16.46 2.25 0.14
C VAL A 91 -16.32 2.93 -1.22
N ILE A 92 -17.39 3.51 -1.75
CA ILE A 92 -17.38 4.15 -3.07
C ILE A 92 -16.45 5.36 -3.03
N GLU A 93 -16.51 6.14 -1.94
CA GLU A 93 -15.61 7.27 -1.73
C GLU A 93 -14.15 6.83 -1.58
N GLN A 94 -13.88 5.73 -0.86
CA GLN A 94 -12.52 5.19 -0.73
C GLN A 94 -11.94 4.75 -2.08
N LEU A 95 -12.76 4.14 -2.95
CA LEU A 95 -12.29 3.68 -4.24
C LEU A 95 -11.89 4.83 -5.17
N ALA A 96 -12.44 6.02 -4.99
CA ALA A 96 -12.22 7.20 -5.83
C ALA A 96 -10.99 8.04 -5.43
N VAL A 97 -10.31 7.72 -4.33
CA VAL A 97 -9.19 8.55 -3.85
C VAL A 97 -7.96 8.46 -4.75
N SER A 98 -7.28 9.59 -4.93
CA SER A 98 -6.07 9.76 -5.74
C SER A 98 -4.79 9.97 -4.92
N GLU A 99 -4.89 9.87 -3.59
CA GLU A 99 -3.77 9.87 -2.66
C GLU A 99 -3.93 8.75 -1.63
N VAL A 100 -2.83 8.04 -1.34
CA VAL A 100 -2.77 7.00 -0.30
C VAL A 100 -1.57 7.18 0.61
N ASN A 101 -1.72 6.75 1.85
CA ASN A 101 -0.64 6.62 2.82
C ASN A 101 -0.21 5.16 2.94
N VAL A 102 1.07 4.87 2.74
CA VAL A 102 1.65 3.57 3.11
C VAL A 102 1.87 3.56 4.62
N ARG A 103 1.12 2.69 5.30
CA ARG A 103 1.10 2.60 6.76
C ARG A 103 2.17 1.66 7.30
N ASP A 104 2.30 0.47 6.71
CA ASP A 104 3.18 -0.57 7.22
C ASP A 104 3.50 -1.65 6.17
N ILE A 105 4.51 -2.47 6.44
CA ILE A 105 4.77 -3.75 5.75
C ILE A 105 4.90 -4.82 6.84
N THR A 106 3.88 -5.68 6.95
CA THR A 106 3.75 -6.59 8.10
C THR A 106 3.22 -7.96 7.69
N ASP A 107 3.49 -8.97 8.52
CA ASP A 107 2.87 -10.28 8.38
C ASP A 107 1.36 -10.15 8.63
N TYR A 108 0.56 -10.72 7.73
CA TYR A 108 -0.90 -10.65 7.80
C TYR A 108 -1.50 -11.74 8.69
N HIS A 109 -0.72 -12.75 9.05
CA HIS A 109 -1.15 -13.85 9.91
C HIS A 109 -0.78 -13.65 11.39
N ASP A 110 -0.10 -12.56 11.73
CA ASP A 110 0.24 -12.17 13.10
C ASP A 110 -0.82 -11.27 13.75
#